data_AF-A0A840SPY6-F1
#
_entry.id   AF-A0A840SPY6-F1
#
_cell.length_a   1.000
_cell.length_b   1.000
_cell.length_c   1.000
_cell.angle_alpha   90.00
_cell.angle_beta   90.00
_cell.angle_gamma   90.00
#
_symmetry.space_group_name_H-M   'P 1'
#
loop_
_entity.id
_entity.type
_entity.pdbx_description
1 polymer ?
#
loop_
_entity_poly.entity_id
_entity_poly.type
_entity_poly.pdbx_seq_one_letter_code
_entity_poly.pdbx_strand_id
1 'polypeptide(L)' 'MAPLEERFAYGRKIRERAALLLEAYGDTAFEQAQRAADEPGLPAAEQSFWSAVAERIARSTASVEPLAP' A
#
# COMPACT_ATOMS: atom_id res chain seq x y z
N MET A 1 -5.43 8.11 21.14
CA MET A 1 -4.69 8.62 19.98
C MET A 1 -3.26 8.14 20.09
N ALA A 2 -2.72 7.48 19.05
CA ALA A 2 -1.32 7.05 19.06
C ALA A 2 -0.38 8.28 19.05
N PRO A 3 0.78 8.21 19.72
CA PRO A 3 1.83 9.22 19.64
C PRO A 3 2.19 9.60 18.19
N LEU A 4 2.55 10.87 17.98
CA LEU A 4 2.87 11.40 16.65
C LEU A 4 3.99 10.61 15.94
N GLU A 5 4.99 10.16 16.70
CA GLU A 5 6.10 9.36 16.20
C GLU A 5 5.65 8.00 15.65
N GLU A 6 4.74 7.32 16.35
CA GLU A 6 4.16 6.05 15.92
C GLU A 6 3.38 6.20 14.60
N ARG A 7 2.66 7.32 14.44
CA ARG A 7 1.94 7.64 13.20
C ARG A 7 2.89 7.83 12.03
N PHE A 8 4.02 8.51 12.24
CA PHE A 8 5.03 8.68 11.19
C PHE A 8 5.72 7.36 10.84
N ALA A 9 6.05 6.54 11.84
CA ALA A 9 6.62 5.22 11.64
C ALA A 9 5.66 4.32 10.84
N TYR A 10 4.37 4.34 11.17
CA TYR A 10 3.35 3.58 10.46
C TYR A 10 3.22 4.02 8.99
N GLY A 11 3.15 5.33 8.74
CA GLY A 11 3.12 5.86 7.37
C GLY A 11 4.38 5.52 6.56
N ARG A 12 5.55 5.44 7.22
CA ARG A 12 6.80 5.01 6.58
C ARG A 12 6.73 3.54 6.16
N LYS A 13 6.27 2.65 7.04
CA LYS A 13 6.10 1.22 6.74
C LYS A 13 5.18 0.98 5.53
N ILE A 14 4.09 1.74 5.42
CA ILE A 14 3.18 1.66 4.26
C ILE A 14 3.92 2.01 2.97
N ARG A 15 4.70 3.09 2.96
CA ARG A 15 5.45 3.53 1.78
C ARG A 15 6.55 2.52 1.39
N GLU A 16 7.30 2.02 2.36
CA GLU A 16 8.33 1.00 2.14
C GLU A 16 7.71 -0.28 1.54
N ARG A 17 6.60 -0.76 2.12
CA ARG A 17 5.92 -1.96 1.61
C ARG A 17 5.35 -1.77 0.21
N ALA A 18 4.75 -0.61 -0.07
CA ALA A 18 4.25 -0.28 -1.40
C ALA A 18 5.38 -0.26 -2.45
N ALA A 19 6.54 0.30 -2.10
CA ALA A 19 7.71 0.30 -2.98
C ALA A 19 8.21 -1.11 -3.27
N LEU A 20 8.32 -1.96 -2.24
CA LEU A 20 8.74 -3.37 -2.39
C LEU A 20 7.77 -4.17 -3.27
N LEU A 21 6.46 -3.96 -3.12
CA LEU A 21 5.47 -4.63 -3.96
C LEU A 21 5.55 -4.15 -5.42
N LEU A 22 5.73 -2.85 -5.65
CA LEU A 22 5.93 -2.30 -6.99
C LEU A 22 7.20 -2.86 -7.64
N GLU A 23 8.30 -2.99 -6.89
CA GLU A 23 9.55 -3.56 -7.38
C GLU A 23 9.40 -5.06 -7.73
N ALA A 24 8.71 -5.82 -6.89
CA ALA A 24 8.54 -7.26 -7.09
C ALA A 24 7.49 -7.63 -8.15
N TYR A 25 6.39 -6.87 -8.24
CA TYR A 25 5.19 -7.26 -8.99
C TYR A 25 4.77 -6.26 -10.08
N GLY A 26 5.42 -5.11 -10.17
CA GLY A 26 5.13 -4.07 -11.17
C GLY A 26 3.66 -3.69 -11.22
N ASP A 27 3.04 -3.80 -12.40
CA ASP A 27 1.65 -3.44 -12.64
C ASP A 27 0.64 -4.26 -11.81
N THR A 28 1.01 -5.48 -11.40
CA THR A 28 0.15 -6.35 -10.58
C THR A 28 0.26 -6.09 -9.08
N ALA A 29 1.15 -5.19 -8.65
CA ALA A 29 1.41 -4.90 -7.23
C ALA A 29 0.14 -4.48 -6.46
N PHE A 30 -0.75 -3.73 -7.11
CA PHE A 30 -2.03 -3.33 -6.52
C PHE A 30 -2.90 -4.55 -6.18
N GLU A 31 -3.06 -5.47 -7.13
CA GLU A 31 -3.86 -6.69 -6.94
C GLU A 31 -3.26 -7.59 -5.86
N GLN A 32 -1.93 -7.68 -5.78
CA GLN A 32 -1.26 -8.44 -4.71
C GLN A 32 -1.54 -7.84 -3.33
N ALA A 33 -1.46 -6.51 -3.21
CA ALA A 33 -1.79 -5.83 -1.94
C ALA A 33 -3.27 -6.03 -1.56
N GLN A 34 -4.18 -5.97 -2.54
CA GLN A 34 -5.61 -6.17 -2.30
C GLN A 34 -5.92 -7.61 -1.88
N ARG A 35 -5.32 -8.61 -2.55
CA ARG A 35 -5.44 -10.01 -2.14
C ARG A 35 -4.94 -10.25 -0.72
N ALA A 36 -3.83 -9.62 -0.34
CA ALA A 36 -3.32 -9.70 1.03
C ALA A 36 -4.25 -9.03 2.06
N ALA A 37 -4.97 -7.97 1.69
CA ALA A 37 -5.97 -7.35 2.56
C ALA A 37 -7.23 -8.21 2.74
N ASP A 38 -7.59 -8.98 1.70
CA ASP A 38 -8.78 -9.82 1.67
C ASP A 38 -8.51 -11.25 2.20
N GLU A 39 -7.32 -11.51 2.74
CA GLU A 39 -6.94 -12.83 3.25
C GLU A 39 -7.84 -13.24 4.44
N PRO A 40 -8.51 -14.40 4.37
CA PRO A 40 -9.39 -14.86 5.45
C PRO A 40 -8.61 -15.10 6.75
N GLY A 41 -9.19 -14.66 7.87
CA GLY A 41 -8.59 -14.85 9.20
C GLY A 41 -7.51 -13.83 9.56
N LEU A 42 -7.25 -12.86 8.69
CA LEU A 42 -6.30 -11.79 8.95
C LEU A 42 -6.80 -10.84 10.06
N PRO A 43 -5.94 -10.42 11.01
CA PRO A 43 -6.30 -9.41 12.00
C PRO A 43 -6.72 -8.08 11.33
N ALA A 44 -7.70 -7.39 11.91
CA ALA A 44 -8.22 -6.13 11.36
C ALA A 44 -7.13 -5.04 11.16
N ALA A 45 -6.11 -5.03 12.03
CA ALA A 45 -4.98 -4.12 11.91
C ALA A 45 -4.10 -4.43 10.69
N GLU A 46 -3.90 -5.71 10.38
CA GLU A 46 -3.15 -6.16 9.21
C GLU A 46 -3.94 -5.95 7.92
N GLN A 47 -5.25 -6.22 7.94
CA GLN A 47 -6.14 -5.87 6.82
C GLN A 47 -6.07 -4.36 6.52
N SER A 48 -6.22 -3.53 7.55
CA SER A 48 -6.14 -2.06 7.41
C SER A 48 -4.78 -1.61 6.87
N PHE A 49 -3.69 -2.29 7.27
CA PHE A 49 -2.36 -2.03 6.74
C PHE A 49 -2.28 -2.35 5.25
N TRP A 50 -2.72 -3.53 4.82
CA TRP A 50 -2.68 -3.93 3.41
C TRP A 50 -3.58 -3.09 2.52
N SER A 51 -4.77 -2.70 2.99
CA SER A 51 -5.63 -1.75 2.28
C SER A 51 -4.93 -0.40 2.09
N ALA A 52 -4.27 0.13 3.13
CA ALA A 52 -3.53 1.38 3.03
C ALA A 52 -2.31 1.28 2.10
N VAL A 53 -1.67 0.11 2.01
CA VAL A 53 -0.62 -0.19 1.03
C VAL A 53 -1.18 -0.19 -0.39
N ALA A 54 -2.31 -0.86 -0.64
CA ALA A 54 -2.96 -0.89 -1.95
C ALA A 54 -3.33 0.53 -2.43
N GLU A 55 -3.92 1.35 -1.56
CA GLU A 55 -4.19 2.75 -1.88
C GLU A 55 -2.93 3.55 -2.22
N ARG A 56 -1.83 3.29 -1.52
CA ARG A 56 -0.56 3.97 -1.78
C ARG A 56 0.01 3.59 -3.15
N ILE A 57 -0.10 2.31 -3.52
CA ILE A 57 0.29 1.83 -4.85
C ILE A 57 -0.55 2.52 -5.92
N ALA A 58 -1.88 2.50 -5.79
CA ALA A 58 -2.80 3.15 -6.71
C ALA A 58 -2.48 4.63 -6.93
N ARG A 59 -2.19 5.39 -5.86
CA ARG A 59 -1.77 6.81 -5.99
C ARG A 59 -0.42 6.97 -6.70
N SER A 60 0.50 6.02 -6.51
CA SER A 60 1.84 6.10 -7.09
C SER A 60 1.83 5.79 -8.59
N THR A 61 0.96 4.87 -9.02
CA THR A 61 0.81 4.50 -10.44
C THR A 61 -0.10 5.46 -11.19
N ALA A 62 -1.13 6.02 -10.55
CA ALA A 62 -2.00 7.06 -11.14
C ALA A 62 -1.24 8.37 -11.46
N SER A 63 -0.11 8.63 -10.78
CA SER A 63 0.75 9.78 -11.07
C SER A 63 1.58 9.61 -12.36
N VAL A 64 1.47 8.46 -13.02
CA VAL A 64 2.20 8.09 -14.26
C VAL A 64 1.24 8.01 -15.46
N GLU A 65 0.14 8.78 -15.47
CA GLU A 65 -0.52 9.11 -16.73
C GLU A 65 0.25 10.29 -17.37
N PRO A 66 1.04 10.07 -18.45
CA PRO A 66 1.51 11.18 -19.25
C PRO A 66 0.28 11.83 -19.89
N LEU A 67 0.13 13.14 -19.69
CA LEU A 67 -0.74 13.97 -20.53
C LEU A 67 -0.37 13.69 -21.98
N ALA A 68 -1.23 12.96 -22.70
CA ALA A 68 -1.09 12.79 -24.13
C ALA A 68 -1.17 14.17 -24.83
N PRO A 69 -0.38 14.42 -25.88
CA PRO A 69 -0.29 15.70 -26.57
C PRO A 69 -1.61 16.13 -27.25
#